data_AF-A0A4R5C9R3-F1
#
_entry.id   AF-A0A4R5C9R3-F1
#
_cell.length_a   1.000
_cell.length_b   1.000
_cell.length_c   1.000
_cell.angle_alpha   90.00
_cell.angle_beta   90.00
_cell.angle_gamma   90.00
#
_symmetry.space_group_name_H-M   'P 1'
#
loop_
_entity.id
_entity.type
_entity.pdbx_description
1 polymer ?
#
loop_
_entity_poly.entity_id
_entity_poly.type
_entity_poly.pdbx_seq_one_letter_code
_entity_poly.pdbx_strand_id
1 'polypeptide(L)'
;MTDNEWRSFVAAGTKLAHLALTRPDGRPHVTPVCFILDGDELAFALSPGSVKGKSLAHDRHIAICISDESQPYSFVTIEGEARISAEPDQIKHVGARIANRYYPTHPADALAESFVHEGFTAVRITITNVIARAGLG
;
A
#
# COMPACT_ATOMS: atom_id res chain seq x y z
N MET A 1 19.27 -2.66 5.44
CA MET A 1 18.43 -3.40 6.39
C MET A 1 18.39 -4.86 5.95
N THR A 2 18.39 -5.80 6.89
CA THR A 2 18.05 -7.21 6.67
C THR A 2 16.55 -7.38 6.35
N ASP A 3 16.13 -8.59 5.98
CA ASP A 3 14.72 -8.87 5.67
C ASP A 3 13.79 -8.53 6.85
N ASN A 4 14.15 -9.01 8.05
CA ASN A 4 13.38 -8.74 9.26
C ASN A 4 13.36 -7.26 9.63
N GLU A 5 14.46 -6.54 9.41
CA GLU A 5 14.58 -5.12 9.74
C GLU A 5 13.66 -4.25 8.88
N TRP A 6 13.66 -4.43 7.55
CA TRP A 6 12.80 -3.61 6.69
C TRP A 6 11.32 -3.93 6.91
N ARG A 7 10.96 -5.20 7.15
CA ARG A 7 9.58 -5.60 7.47
C ARG A 7 9.10 -4.95 8.76
N SER A 8 9.94 -4.97 9.78
CA SER A 8 9.66 -4.30 11.06
C SER A 8 9.51 -2.79 10.86
N PHE A 9 10.39 -2.18 10.07
CA PHE A 9 10.33 -0.76 9.76
C PHE A 9 9.03 -0.34 9.07
N VAL A 10 8.62 -1.05 8.01
CA VAL A 10 7.40 -0.73 7.26
C VAL A 10 6.13 -1.06 8.04
N ALA A 11 6.16 -1.99 8.99
CA ALA A 11 5.03 -2.34 9.84
C ALA A 11 4.89 -1.43 11.08
N ALA A 12 5.97 -0.76 11.50
CA ALA A 12 5.99 0.06 12.70
C ALA A 12 5.11 1.32 12.57
N GLY A 13 4.14 1.43 13.48
CA GLY A 13 3.22 2.57 13.57
C GLY A 13 2.43 2.83 12.29
N THR A 14 2.06 4.09 12.09
CA THR A 14 1.37 4.58 10.89
C THR A 14 2.32 5.38 10.04
N LYS A 15 2.68 4.84 8.87
CA LYS A 15 3.40 5.56 7.82
C LYS A 15 2.56 5.55 6.55
N LEU A 16 2.55 6.63 5.80
CA LEU A 16 2.00 6.61 4.46
C LEU A 16 3.05 6.08 3.49
N ALA A 17 2.61 5.26 2.54
CA ALA A 17 3.41 4.82 1.42
C ALA A 17 3.21 5.77 0.24
N HIS A 18 4.28 6.19 -0.42
CA HIS A 18 4.22 6.93 -1.68
C HIS A 18 4.23 5.94 -2.83
N LEU A 19 3.05 5.69 -3.41
CA LEU A 19 2.86 4.79 -4.54
C LEU A 19 3.14 5.52 -5.85
N ALA A 20 4.11 5.03 -6.60
CA ALA A 20 4.42 5.43 -7.97
C ALA A 20 3.84 4.42 -8.97
N LEU A 21 3.20 4.96 -10.00
CA LEU A 21 2.58 4.24 -11.12
C LEU A 21 2.88 4.95 -12.43
N THR A 22 2.77 4.22 -13.54
CA THR A 22 2.76 4.79 -14.89
C THR A 22 1.32 4.99 -15.34
N ARG A 23 0.99 6.17 -15.87
CA ARG A 23 -0.31 6.42 -16.49
C ARG A 23 -0.37 5.79 -17.89
N PRO A 24 -1.58 5.55 -18.45
CA PRO A 24 -1.71 5.07 -19.83
C PRO A 24 -1.05 5.99 -20.88
N ASP A 25 -0.83 7.27 -20.56
CA ASP A 25 -0.12 8.23 -21.41
C ASP A 25 1.39 8.32 -21.11
N GLY A 26 1.94 7.38 -20.33
CA GLY A 26 3.35 7.30 -19.97
C GLY A 26 3.81 8.23 -18.86
N ARG A 27 2.96 9.14 -18.37
CA ARG A 27 3.36 10.07 -17.30
C ARG A 27 3.49 9.36 -15.95
N PRO A 28 4.49 9.72 -15.12
CA PRO A 28 4.56 9.22 -13.75
C PRO A 28 3.41 9.78 -12.91
N HIS A 29 2.88 8.96 -12.02
CA HIS A 29 1.86 9.35 -11.06
C HIS A 29 2.23 8.86 -9.66
N VAL A 30 2.41 9.79 -8.73
CA VAL A 30 2.75 9.48 -7.34
C VAL A 30 1.63 9.96 -6.42
N THR A 31 1.15 9.09 -5.54
CA THR A 31 0.14 9.44 -4.53
C THR A 31 0.39 8.70 -3.21
N PRO A 32 0.08 9.30 -2.05
CA PRO A 32 0.13 8.60 -0.78
C PRO A 32 -0.98 7.53 -0.68
N VAL A 33 -0.69 6.42 0.00
CA VAL A 33 -1.65 5.35 0.32
C VAL A 33 -1.46 4.84 1.76
N CYS A 34 -2.57 4.50 2.42
CA CYS A 34 -2.56 3.66 3.61
C CYS A 34 -2.34 2.20 3.19
N PHE A 35 -1.44 1.50 3.87
CA PHE A 35 -1.03 0.16 3.47
C PHE A 35 -0.81 -0.78 4.67
N ILE A 36 -0.82 -2.06 4.37
CA ILE A 36 -0.45 -3.11 5.32
C ILE A 36 0.55 -4.06 4.67
N LEU A 37 1.36 -4.70 5.51
CA LEU A 37 2.12 -5.89 5.12
C LEU A 37 1.29 -7.13 5.51
N ASP A 38 0.89 -7.92 4.52
CA ASP A 38 0.13 -9.16 4.69
C ASP A 38 0.96 -10.38 4.29
N GLY A 39 1.62 -10.98 5.28
CA GLY A 39 2.63 -12.01 5.01
C GLY A 39 3.78 -11.42 4.20
N ASP A 40 3.93 -11.90 2.97
CA ASP A 40 4.96 -11.47 2.02
C ASP A 40 4.47 -10.47 0.97
N GLU A 41 3.26 -9.95 1.15
CA GLU A 41 2.66 -9.00 0.21
C GLU A 41 2.39 -7.65 0.86
N LEU A 42 2.52 -6.58 0.08
CA LEU A 42 1.99 -5.28 0.47
C LEU A 42 0.57 -5.15 -0.07
N ALA A 43 -0.37 -4.72 0.77
CA ALA A 43 -1.75 -4.53 0.35
C ALA A 43 -2.31 -3.15 0.70
N PHE A 44 -3.20 -2.65 -0.16
CA PHE A 44 -3.93 -1.40 0.03
C PHE A 44 -5.29 -1.46 -0.69
N ALA A 45 -6.15 -0.46 -0.49
CA ALA A 45 -7.45 -0.36 -1.16
C ALA A 45 -7.50 0.81 -2.16
N LEU A 46 -8.24 0.64 -3.25
CA LEU A 46 -8.47 1.65 -4.27
C LEU A 46 -9.92 2.09 -4.29
N SER A 47 -10.13 3.40 -4.36
CA SER A 47 -11.44 3.95 -4.67
C SER A 47 -11.83 3.71 -6.14
N PRO A 48 -13.12 3.53 -6.43
CA PRO A 48 -13.61 3.32 -7.79
C PRO A 48 -13.29 4.52 -8.69
N GLY A 49 -12.98 4.23 -9.96
CA GLY A 49 -12.68 5.27 -10.96
C GLY A 49 -11.38 6.05 -10.75
N SER A 50 -10.60 5.71 -9.71
CA SER A 50 -9.34 6.41 -9.40
C SER A 50 -8.31 6.29 -10.53
N VAL A 51 -7.44 7.30 -10.63
CA VAL A 51 -6.30 7.28 -11.57
C VAL A 51 -5.44 6.04 -11.35
N LYS A 52 -5.23 5.65 -10.09
CA LYS A 52 -4.49 4.44 -9.71
C LYS A 52 -5.12 3.17 -10.30
N GLY A 53 -6.44 3.01 -10.18
CA GLY A 53 -7.14 1.86 -10.76
C GLY A 53 -7.01 1.79 -12.28
N LYS A 54 -7.15 2.95 -12.96
CA LYS A 54 -6.94 3.04 -14.42
C LYS A 54 -5.50 2.74 -14.84
N SER A 55 -4.53 3.24 -14.07
CA SER A 55 -3.11 2.94 -14.27
C SER A 55 -2.82 1.45 -14.11
N LEU A 56 -3.28 0.82 -13.03
CA LEU A 56 -3.03 -0.60 -12.77
C LEU A 56 -3.76 -1.56 -13.72
N ALA A 57 -4.85 -1.10 -14.34
CA ALA A 57 -5.51 -1.83 -15.41
C ALA A 57 -4.67 -1.84 -16.70
N HIS A 58 -3.80 -0.85 -16.90
CA HIS A 58 -2.92 -0.73 -18.07
C HIS A 58 -1.54 -1.38 -17.82
N ASP A 59 -0.92 -1.09 -16.69
CA ASP A 59 0.38 -1.59 -16.29
C ASP A 59 0.38 -1.95 -14.79
N ARG A 60 0.71 -3.21 -14.49
CA ARG A 60 0.67 -3.75 -13.13
C ARG A 60 1.97 -3.51 -12.35
N HIS A 61 3.01 -2.97 -12.97
CA HIS A 61 4.26 -2.66 -12.29
C HIS A 61 4.10 -1.41 -11.42
N ILE A 62 4.63 -1.49 -10.20
CA ILE A 62 4.56 -0.43 -9.21
C ILE A 62 5.90 -0.24 -8.50
N ALA A 63 6.10 0.95 -7.96
CA ALA A 63 7.08 1.18 -6.89
C ALA A 63 6.41 1.89 -5.72
N ILE A 64 6.76 1.54 -4.49
CA ILE A 64 6.30 2.19 -3.26
C ILE A 64 7.49 2.59 -2.43
N CYS A 65 7.50 3.83 -1.94
CA CYS A 65 8.48 4.30 -0.96
C CYS A 65 7.83 4.61 0.39
N ILE A 66 8.41 4.08 1.46
CA ILE A 66 8.03 4.33 2.85
C ILE A 66 9.28 4.86 3.56
N SER A 67 9.19 6.03 4.20
CA SER A 67 10.32 6.65 4.87
C SER A 67 9.93 7.20 6.23
N ASP A 68 10.93 7.49 7.05
CA ASP A 68 10.75 8.33 8.22
C ASP A 68 10.47 9.78 7.79
N GLU A 69 9.80 10.53 8.68
CA GLU A 69 9.48 11.94 8.49
C GLU A 69 10.50 12.87 9.18
N SER A 70 11.38 12.31 10.04
CA SER A 70 12.39 13.06 10.80
C SER A 70 13.75 12.34 10.80
N GLN A 71 14.82 13.09 11.10
CA GLN A 71 16.19 12.56 11.16
C GLN A 71 16.44 11.73 12.43
N PRO A 72 17.32 10.71 12.36
CA PRO A 72 18.02 10.24 11.16
C PRO A 72 17.09 9.45 10.22
N TYR A 73 17.15 9.73 8.92
CA TYR A 73 16.17 9.19 7.98
C TYR A 73 16.44 7.72 7.65
N SER A 74 15.39 6.92 7.64
CA SER A 74 15.41 5.57 7.04
C SER A 74 14.33 5.46 5.97
N PHE A 75 14.55 4.59 4.98
CA PHE A 75 13.53 4.31 3.97
C PHE A 75 13.58 2.87 3.47
N VAL A 76 12.44 2.44 2.95
CA VAL A 76 12.26 1.19 2.22
C VAL A 76 11.52 1.51 0.93
N THR A 77 12.12 1.17 -0.20
CA THR A 77 11.47 1.13 -1.52
C THR A 77 11.17 -0.31 -1.88
N ILE A 78 9.93 -0.57 -2.30
CA ILE A 78 9.43 -1.87 -2.72
C ILE A 78 8.99 -1.75 -4.17
N GLU A 79 9.47 -2.63 -5.02
CA GLU A 79 8.99 -2.81 -6.39
C GLU A 79 8.22 -4.14 -6.48
N GLY A 80 7.23 -4.19 -7.35
CA GLY A 80 6.42 -5.39 -7.50
C GLY A 80 5.35 -5.30 -8.56
N GLU A 81 4.55 -6.36 -8.61
CA GLU A 81 3.40 -6.48 -9.49
C GLU A 81 2.09 -6.50 -8.70
N ALA A 82 1.16 -5.64 -9.09
CA ALA A 82 -0.14 -5.52 -8.45
C ALA A 82 -1.17 -6.53 -9.01
N ARG A 83 -1.93 -7.14 -8.10
CA ARG A 83 -3.18 -7.85 -8.39
C ARG A 83 -4.35 -7.12 -7.74
N ILE A 84 -5.40 -6.90 -8.52
CA ILE A 84 -6.61 -6.19 -8.09
C ILE A 84 -7.73 -7.20 -7.91
N SER A 85 -8.49 -7.10 -6.82
CA SER A 85 -9.66 -7.93 -6.53
C SER A 85 -10.85 -7.07 -6.14
N ALA A 86 -11.99 -7.34 -6.76
CA ALA A 86 -13.29 -6.78 -6.39
C ALA A 86 -14.09 -7.75 -5.49
N GLU A 87 -13.49 -8.87 -5.07
CA GLU A 87 -14.15 -9.85 -4.21
C GLU A 87 -14.39 -9.26 -2.81
N PRO A 88 -15.64 -9.27 -2.30
CA PRO A 88 -15.98 -8.65 -1.02
C PRO A 88 -15.09 -9.11 0.14
N ASP A 89 -14.77 -10.40 0.22
CA ASP A 89 -13.95 -10.95 1.31
C ASP A 89 -12.52 -10.40 1.29
N GLN A 90 -11.93 -10.21 0.10
CA GLN A 90 -10.60 -9.62 -0.04
C GLN A 90 -10.61 -8.13 0.32
N ILE A 91 -11.66 -7.41 -0.08
CA ILE A 91 -11.86 -5.99 0.27
C ILE A 91 -11.99 -5.84 1.78
N LYS A 92 -12.82 -6.67 2.43
CA LYS A 92 -13.02 -6.64 3.89
C LYS A 92 -11.73 -6.96 4.64
N HIS A 93 -11.00 -7.98 4.21
CA HIS A 93 -9.73 -8.37 4.83
C HIS A 93 -8.70 -7.24 4.81
N VAL A 94 -8.49 -6.61 3.64
CA VAL A 94 -7.55 -5.49 3.52
C VAL A 94 -8.08 -4.25 4.26
N GLY A 95 -9.38 -3.94 4.12
CA GLY A 95 -10.05 -2.80 4.73
C GLY A 95 -9.98 -2.81 6.25
N ALA A 96 -10.31 -3.94 6.89
CA ALA A 96 -10.28 -4.08 8.35
C ALA A 96 -8.86 -3.90 8.91
N ARG A 97 -7.84 -4.41 8.21
CA ARG A 97 -6.44 -4.25 8.64
C ARG A 97 -5.92 -2.83 8.45
N ILE A 98 -6.32 -2.15 7.37
CA ILE A 98 -6.08 -0.71 7.21
C ILE A 98 -6.78 0.07 8.32
N ALA A 99 -8.04 -0.26 8.64
CA ALA A 99 -8.80 0.36 9.71
C ALA A 99 -8.08 0.27 11.05
N ASN A 100 -7.71 -0.95 11.46
CA ASN A 100 -6.98 -1.19 12.71
C ASN A 100 -5.66 -0.42 12.77
N ARG A 101 -4.97 -0.29 11.62
CA ARG A 101 -3.67 0.37 11.57
C ARG A 101 -3.78 1.89 11.59
N TYR A 102 -4.63 2.49 10.77
CA TYR A 102 -4.66 3.93 10.52
C TYR A 102 -5.81 4.66 11.21
N TYR A 103 -6.87 3.95 11.60
CA TYR A 103 -8.08 4.51 12.17
C TYR A 103 -8.48 3.75 13.45
N PRO A 104 -7.59 3.65 14.48
CA PRO A 104 -7.82 2.80 15.65
C PRO A 104 -9.02 3.19 16.51
N THR A 105 -9.58 4.39 16.29
CA THR A 105 -10.80 4.86 16.97
C THR A 105 -12.09 4.47 16.24
N HIS A 106 -12.00 3.88 15.04
CA HIS A 106 -13.15 3.46 14.24
C HIS A 106 -13.30 1.94 14.32
N PRO A 107 -14.54 1.41 14.39
CA PRO A 107 -14.76 -0.04 14.30
C PRO A 107 -14.25 -0.57 12.95
N ALA A 108 -13.31 -1.53 12.99
CA ALA A 108 -12.66 -2.02 11.79
C ALA A 108 -13.64 -2.65 10.79
N ASP A 109 -14.60 -3.42 11.30
CA ASP A 109 -15.63 -4.05 10.47
C ASP A 109 -16.49 -3.01 9.76
N ALA A 110 -16.87 -1.92 10.44
CA ALA A 110 -17.68 -0.87 9.83
C ALA A 110 -16.96 -0.16 8.67
N LEU A 111 -15.65 0.12 8.82
CA LEU A 111 -14.86 0.72 7.74
C LEU A 111 -14.64 -0.28 6.59
N ALA A 112 -14.41 -1.56 6.91
CA ALA A 112 -14.27 -2.62 5.93
C ALA A 112 -15.56 -2.82 5.10
N GLU A 113 -16.73 -2.79 5.73
CA GLU A 113 -18.02 -2.84 5.05
C GLU A 113 -18.25 -1.60 4.18
N SER A 114 -17.83 -0.40 4.63
CA SER A 114 -17.96 0.81 3.82
C SER A 114 -17.14 0.72 2.53
N PHE A 115 -15.95 0.14 2.57
CA PHE A 115 -15.13 -0.07 1.37
C PHE A 115 -15.85 -0.96 0.35
N VAL A 116 -16.52 -2.02 0.79
CA VAL A 116 -17.32 -2.87 -0.09
C VAL A 116 -18.50 -2.09 -0.68
N HIS A 117 -19.28 -1.41 0.15
CA HIS A 117 -20.46 -0.66 -0.29
C HIS A 117 -20.11 0.49 -1.24
N GLU A 118 -18.97 1.15 -1.03
CA GLU A 118 -18.47 2.23 -1.87
C GLU A 118 -17.77 1.74 -3.14
N GLY A 119 -17.67 0.43 -3.36
CA GLY A 119 -17.09 -0.15 -4.57
C GLY A 119 -15.57 -0.04 -4.65
N PHE A 120 -14.88 -0.09 -3.50
CA PHE A 120 -13.43 -0.18 -3.47
C PHE A 120 -12.96 -1.54 -3.99
N THR A 121 -11.71 -1.60 -4.43
CA THR A 121 -11.03 -2.86 -4.77
C THR A 121 -9.80 -3.06 -3.90
N ALA A 122 -9.55 -4.29 -3.48
CA ALA A 122 -8.31 -4.67 -2.81
C ALA A 122 -7.17 -4.79 -3.82
N VAL A 123 -5.99 -4.27 -3.47
CA VAL A 123 -4.76 -4.45 -4.24
C VAL A 123 -3.75 -5.18 -3.38
N ARG A 124 -3.16 -6.25 -3.93
CA ARG A 124 -2.03 -6.99 -3.36
C ARG A 124 -0.84 -6.89 -4.29
N ILE A 125 0.33 -6.66 -3.72
CA ILE A 125 1.58 -6.52 -4.47
C ILE A 125 2.46 -7.70 -4.13
N THR A 126 2.79 -8.49 -5.15
CA THR A 126 3.90 -9.44 -5.03
C THR A 126 5.20 -8.67 -5.14
N ILE A 127 5.98 -8.74 -4.08
CA ILE A 127 7.26 -8.03 -3.96
C ILE A 127 8.29 -8.73 -4.83
N THR A 128 8.89 -7.99 -5.76
CA THR A 128 9.95 -8.50 -6.65
C THR A 128 11.33 -7.97 -6.26
N ASN A 129 11.39 -6.80 -5.65
CA ASN A 129 12.64 -6.17 -5.22
C ASN A 129 12.41 -5.25 -4.00
N VAL A 130 13.41 -5.18 -3.12
CA VAL A 130 13.40 -4.34 -1.92
C VAL A 130 14.73 -3.61 -1.78
N ILE A 131 14.66 -2.28 -1.66
CA ILE A 131 15.80 -1.41 -1.39
C ILE A 131 15.57 -0.76 -0.03
N ALA A 132 16.40 -1.11 0.95
CA ALA A 132 16.22 -0.64 2.33
C ALA A 132 17.50 -0.02 2.90
N ARG A 133 17.38 1.20 3.44
CA ARG A 133 18.48 2.01 4.00
C ARG A 133 18.06 2.59 5.34
N ALA A 134 18.98 2.59 6.29
CA ALA A 134 18.76 3.10 7.65
C ALA A 134 19.80 4.17 7.97
N GLY A 135 19.45 5.12 8.83
CA GLY A 135 20.41 6.06 9.42
C GLY A 135 21.07 6.99 8.42
N LEU A 136 20.33 7.47 7.42
CA LEU A 136 20.78 8.50 6.49
C LEU A 136 20.83 9.84 7.26
N GLY A 137 22.04 10.30 7.52
CA GLY A 137 22.35 11.52 8.29
C GLY A 137 23.83 11.62 8.56
#